data_AF-A0A1S3F6E6-F1
#
_entry.id   AF-A0A1S3F6E6-F1
#
_cell.length_a   1.000
_cell.length_b   1.000
_cell.length_c   1.000
_cell.angle_alpha   90.00
_cell.angle_beta   90.00
_cell.angle_gamma   90.00
#
_symmetry.space_group_name_H-M   'P 1'
#
loop_
_entity.id
_entity.type
_entity.pdbx_description
1 polymer ?
#
loop_
_entity_poly.entity_id
_entity_poly.type
_entity_poly.pdbx_seq_one_letter_code
_entity_poly.pdbx_strand_id
1 'polypeptide(L)'
;MVKTWAEKEMRNLIRLNTAEIPCPKPIMLRSHVLVMGFIGKGDMPAPLLKNTQLSESKARELYLQVIQYMRKMYQDARLVHADLSEFNMLYHGGDVYIIDVSQSVEHDHPHALEFLRKDCANVNDFFLKHAVAVMTMRELFEFVTDPSITAENIDAYLAKAMEIASQRTKEERSNQDHVDEEVFKRAYIPRTLNEVKNYERDMDIMMKLKEEDMAMNAQQDNILYQTVTGLKKDLSGVQKVPALLESQVEEKTHSDSEDAGDSERSDTDSEEQGDHTHCKKHTTDPDIDKKERKKMVKEAQREKRKNKIPKHVKKRKEKASKTKKGK
;
A
#
# COMPACT_ATOMS: atom_id res chain seq x y z
N MET A 1 9.33 11.83 -23.44
CA MET A 1 9.12 10.46 -22.94
C MET A 1 10.18 10.08 -21.92
N VAL A 2 11.46 9.88 -22.27
CA VAL A 2 12.50 9.44 -21.30
C VAL A 2 12.63 10.33 -20.04
N LYS A 3 12.52 11.66 -20.19
CA LYS A 3 12.57 12.59 -19.05
C LYS A 3 11.48 12.32 -17.98
N THR A 4 10.25 12.01 -18.40
CA THR A 4 9.15 11.80 -17.46
C THR A 4 9.30 10.48 -16.70
N TRP A 5 9.99 9.50 -17.30
CA TRP A 5 10.36 8.25 -16.64
C TRP A 5 11.39 8.48 -15.52
N ALA A 6 12.45 9.25 -15.80
CA ALA A 6 13.44 9.58 -14.78
C ALA A 6 12.84 10.43 -13.64
N GLU A 7 11.88 11.31 -13.94
CA GLU A 7 11.10 12.04 -12.92
C GLU A 7 10.23 11.11 -12.07
N LYS A 8 9.64 10.08 -12.69
CA LYS A 8 8.84 9.04 -11.98
C LYS A 8 9.74 8.20 -11.08
N GLU A 9 10.86 7.72 -11.58
CA GLU A 9 11.84 6.94 -10.82
C GLU A 9 12.35 7.72 -9.59
N MET A 10 12.75 8.99 -9.76
CA MET A 10 13.16 9.84 -8.64
C MET A 10 12.04 9.96 -7.58
N ARG A 11 10.79 10.17 -8.01
CA ARG A 11 9.64 10.27 -7.10
C ARG A 11 9.41 8.96 -6.34
N ASN A 12 9.52 7.82 -7.02
CA ASN A 12 9.33 6.51 -6.42
C ASN A 12 10.44 6.21 -5.39
N LEU A 13 11.71 6.48 -5.72
CA LEU A 13 12.83 6.35 -4.77
C LEU A 13 12.67 7.24 -3.53
N ILE A 14 12.13 8.47 -3.69
CA ILE A 14 11.83 9.34 -2.54
C ILE A 14 10.77 8.70 -1.64
N ARG A 15 9.72 8.10 -2.21
CA ARG A 15 8.66 7.41 -1.45
C ARG A 15 9.21 6.20 -0.71
N LEU A 16 10.00 5.36 -1.36
CA LEU A 16 10.65 4.20 -0.74
C LEU A 16 11.54 4.61 0.44
N ASN A 17 12.37 5.64 0.25
CA ASN A 17 13.21 6.18 1.33
C ASN A 17 12.39 6.73 2.50
N THR A 18 11.26 7.38 2.23
CA THR A 18 10.36 7.91 3.26
C THR A 18 9.70 6.79 4.06
N ALA A 19 9.42 5.65 3.40
CA ALA A 19 8.91 4.43 4.04
C ALA A 19 10.03 3.58 4.69
N GLU A 20 11.27 4.08 4.73
CA GLU A 20 12.42 3.37 5.30
C GLU A 20 12.63 1.98 4.69
N ILE A 21 12.46 1.87 3.37
CA ILE A 21 12.78 0.68 2.59
C ILE A 21 14.20 0.85 2.02
N PRO A 22 15.13 -0.10 2.22
CA PRO A 22 16.48 0.01 1.67
C PRO A 22 16.47 0.10 0.14
N CYS A 23 16.83 1.28 -0.38
CA CYS A 23 16.94 1.55 -1.80
C CYS A 23 17.99 2.65 -2.06
N PRO A 24 18.44 2.87 -3.32
CA PRO A 24 19.37 3.94 -3.65
C PRO A 24 18.81 5.32 -3.30
N LYS A 25 19.48 6.07 -2.42
CA LYS A 25 19.02 7.41 -2.06
C LYS A 25 19.18 8.38 -3.25
N PRO A 26 18.09 8.97 -3.78
CA PRO A 26 18.20 9.89 -4.90
C PRO A 26 18.85 11.20 -4.44
N ILE A 27 19.81 11.70 -5.21
CA ILE A 27 20.60 12.92 -4.91
C ILE A 27 20.18 14.06 -5.83
N MET A 28 20.20 13.83 -7.14
CA MET A 28 19.90 14.87 -8.12
C MET A 28 19.39 14.27 -9.43
N LEU A 29 18.36 14.90 -10.01
CA LEU A 29 17.90 14.63 -11.37
C LEU A 29 18.17 15.83 -12.27
N ARG A 30 18.72 15.56 -13.46
CA ARG A 30 18.90 16.54 -14.54
C ARG A 30 18.44 15.93 -15.86
N SER A 31 17.27 16.37 -16.33
CA SER A 31 16.60 15.81 -17.51
C SER A 31 16.36 14.29 -17.37
N HIS A 32 17.23 13.46 -17.93
CA HIS A 32 17.12 12.00 -17.89
C HIS A 32 18.29 11.34 -17.13
N VAL A 33 19.19 12.14 -16.55
CA VAL A 33 20.32 11.66 -15.76
C VAL A 33 19.96 11.76 -14.28
N LEU A 34 19.79 10.61 -13.64
CA LEU A 34 19.53 10.48 -12.21
C LEU A 34 20.82 10.08 -11.48
N VAL A 35 21.21 10.88 -10.50
CA VAL A 35 22.31 10.61 -9.58
C VAL A 35 21.72 10.14 -8.26
N MET A 36 22.18 9.00 -7.77
CA MET A 36 21.69 8.35 -6.55
C MET A 36 22.84 7.72 -5.76
N GLY A 37 22.56 7.30 -4.53
CA GLY A 37 23.52 6.64 -3.65
C GLY A 37 23.99 5.31 -4.23
N PHE A 38 25.30 5.10 -4.23
CA PHE A 38 25.91 3.85 -4.65
C PHE A 38 25.71 2.76 -3.60
N ILE A 39 25.30 1.56 -4.02
CA ILE A 39 25.14 0.39 -3.15
C ILE A 39 26.29 -0.57 -3.44
N GLY A 40 27.20 -0.71 -2.48
CA GLY A 40 28.40 -1.50 -2.63
C GLY A 40 29.49 -1.05 -1.66
N LYS A 41 30.70 -1.59 -1.83
CA LYS A 41 31.86 -1.29 -1.00
C LYS A 41 33.03 -0.83 -1.85
N GLY A 42 33.54 0.37 -1.58
CA GLY A 42 34.52 1.03 -2.45
C GLY A 42 33.90 1.26 -3.84
N ASP A 43 34.59 0.83 -4.88
CA ASP A 43 34.12 0.94 -6.27
C ASP A 43 33.43 -0.34 -6.78
N MET A 44 33.22 -1.34 -5.89
CA MET A 44 32.58 -2.61 -6.25
C MET A 44 31.08 -2.56 -5.94
N PRO A 45 30.19 -2.72 -6.95
CA PRO A 45 28.76 -2.74 -6.72
C PRO A 45 28.35 -3.98 -5.93
N ALA A 46 27.30 -3.86 -5.14
CA ALA A 46 26.68 -5.01 -4.52
C ALA A 46 26.22 -6.02 -5.59
N PRO A 47 26.40 -7.34 -5.38
CA PRO A 47 25.90 -8.34 -6.31
C PRO A 47 24.37 -8.37 -6.33
N LEU A 48 23.82 -8.78 -7.47
CA LEU A 48 22.41 -9.16 -7.58
C LEU A 48 22.11 -10.34 -6.65
N LEU A 49 20.89 -10.37 -6.09
CA LEU A 49 20.45 -11.47 -5.23
C LEU A 49 20.52 -12.82 -5.97
N LYS A 50 20.18 -12.83 -7.27
CA LYS A 50 20.35 -13.99 -8.17
C LYS A 50 21.76 -14.61 -8.15
N ASN A 51 22.79 -13.76 -8.10
CA ASN A 51 24.18 -14.18 -8.25
C ASN A 51 24.86 -14.45 -6.89
N THR A 52 24.09 -14.35 -5.81
CA THR A 52 24.60 -14.52 -4.45
C THR A 52 24.39 -15.97 -4.00
N GLN A 53 25.42 -16.58 -3.44
CA GLN A 53 25.28 -17.89 -2.81
C GLN A 53 24.67 -17.71 -1.42
N LEU A 54 23.45 -18.23 -1.25
CA LEU A 54 22.71 -18.14 0.01
C LEU A 54 22.71 -19.49 0.72
N SER A 55 23.02 -19.48 2.02
CA SER A 55 22.71 -20.62 2.87
C SER A 55 21.20 -20.71 3.09
N GLU A 56 20.68 -21.89 3.40
CA GLU A 56 19.24 -22.08 3.64
C GLU A 56 18.72 -21.17 4.77
N SER A 57 19.48 -21.06 5.86
CA SER A 57 19.14 -20.15 6.98
C SER A 57 19.09 -18.69 6.53
N LYS A 58 20.04 -18.24 5.70
CA LYS A 58 20.05 -16.86 5.20
C LYS A 58 18.94 -16.62 4.19
N ALA A 59 18.63 -17.59 3.33
CA ALA A 59 17.53 -17.51 2.38
C ALA A 59 16.18 -17.33 3.10
N ARG A 60 15.96 -18.03 4.22
CA ARG A 60 14.75 -17.87 5.06
C ARG A 60 14.67 -16.46 5.69
N GLU A 61 15.78 -15.96 6.21
CA GLU A 61 15.87 -14.61 6.76
C GLU A 61 15.55 -13.55 5.68
N LEU A 62 16.15 -13.70 4.49
CA LEU A 62 15.91 -12.79 3.37
C LEU A 62 14.50 -12.90 2.82
N TYR A 63 13.88 -14.07 2.82
CA TYR A 63 12.47 -14.22 2.44
C TYR A 63 11.57 -13.37 3.34
N LEU A 64 11.73 -13.50 4.66
CA LEU A 64 10.99 -12.70 5.65
C LEU A 64 11.25 -11.20 5.47
N GLN A 65 12.49 -10.81 5.18
CA GLN A 65 12.85 -9.42 4.94
C GLN A 65 12.16 -8.87 3.67
N VAL A 66 12.20 -9.63 2.55
CA VAL A 66 11.64 -9.20 1.27
C VAL A 66 10.12 -9.07 1.33
N ILE A 67 9.40 -10.03 1.91
CA ILE A 67 7.93 -9.95 2.02
C ILE A 67 7.50 -8.76 2.90
N GLN A 68 8.27 -8.44 3.94
CA GLN A 68 8.03 -7.24 4.76
C GLN A 68 8.26 -5.97 3.95
N TYR A 69 9.30 -5.91 3.11
CA TYR A 69 9.50 -4.77 2.21
C TYR A 69 8.41 -4.64 1.16
N MET A 70 7.89 -5.75 0.61
CA MET A 70 6.72 -5.72 -0.27
C MET A 70 5.50 -5.12 0.45
N ARG A 71 5.25 -5.54 1.70
CA ARG A 71 4.17 -4.98 2.54
C ARG A 71 4.37 -3.48 2.80
N LYS A 72 5.55 -3.06 3.27
CA LYS A 72 5.85 -1.63 3.51
C LYS A 72 5.73 -0.81 2.22
N MET A 73 6.14 -1.37 1.08
CA MET A 73 6.02 -0.68 -0.21
C MET A 73 4.55 -0.45 -0.57
N TYR A 74 3.70 -1.45 -0.37
CA TYR A 74 2.26 -1.35 -0.63
C TYR A 74 1.53 -0.44 0.36
N GLN A 75 1.77 -0.63 1.66
CA GLN A 75 1.03 0.04 2.73
C GLN A 75 1.54 1.45 3.02
N ASP A 76 2.84 1.63 3.15
CA ASP A 76 3.42 2.91 3.58
C ASP A 76 3.80 3.76 2.35
N ALA A 77 4.52 3.16 1.39
CA ALA A 77 4.94 3.87 0.20
C ALA A 77 3.82 3.99 -0.86
N ARG A 78 2.70 3.26 -0.71
CA ARG A 78 1.53 3.27 -1.61
C ARG A 78 1.88 2.89 -3.05
N LEU A 79 2.85 2.00 -3.23
CA LEU A 79 3.42 1.55 -4.51
C LEU A 79 3.37 0.03 -4.66
N VAL A 80 3.26 -0.42 -5.90
CA VAL A 80 3.56 -1.78 -6.34
C VAL A 80 4.78 -1.71 -7.24
N HIS A 81 5.77 -2.57 -7.01
CA HIS A 81 7.02 -2.53 -7.78
C HIS A 81 6.79 -2.80 -9.26
N ALA A 82 5.92 -3.78 -9.56
CA ALA A 82 5.48 -4.23 -10.88
C ALA A 82 6.53 -4.95 -11.75
N ASP A 83 7.70 -5.21 -11.19
CA ASP A 83 8.77 -6.01 -11.80
C ASP A 83 9.75 -6.51 -10.71
N LEU A 84 9.22 -6.83 -9.52
CA LEU A 84 10.08 -7.28 -8.42
C LEU A 84 10.50 -8.72 -8.68
N SER A 85 11.82 -8.95 -8.71
CA SER A 85 12.44 -10.25 -8.92
C SER A 85 13.86 -10.25 -8.37
N GLU A 86 14.52 -11.40 -8.40
CA GLU A 86 15.93 -11.56 -8.00
C GLU A 86 16.93 -10.75 -8.83
N PHE A 87 16.48 -10.20 -9.96
CA PHE A 87 17.25 -9.33 -10.85
C PHE A 87 17.16 -7.84 -10.46
N ASN A 88 16.14 -7.45 -9.70
CA ASN A 88 15.93 -6.07 -9.23
C ASN A 88 16.14 -5.94 -7.70
N MET A 89 16.84 -6.91 -7.12
CA MET A 89 17.26 -6.94 -5.72
C MET A 89 18.78 -7.07 -5.64
N LEU A 90 19.43 -6.17 -4.89
CA LEU A 90 20.85 -6.24 -4.57
C LEU A 90 21.04 -6.80 -3.16
N TYR A 91 22.09 -7.59 -2.96
CA TYR A 91 22.46 -8.11 -1.65
C TYR A 91 23.70 -7.39 -1.12
N HIS A 92 23.57 -6.69 0.00
CA HIS A 92 24.68 -5.92 0.57
C HIS A 92 24.62 -5.90 2.09
N GLY A 93 25.75 -6.21 2.75
CA GLY A 93 25.86 -6.12 4.21
C GLY A 93 24.98 -7.09 5.00
N GLY A 94 24.39 -8.09 4.34
CA GLY A 94 23.42 -9.00 4.95
C GLY A 94 21.97 -8.69 4.62
N ASP A 95 21.69 -7.54 4.01
CA ASP A 95 20.33 -7.08 3.70
C ASP A 95 20.08 -6.99 2.19
N VAL A 96 18.80 -7.00 1.83
CA VAL A 96 18.32 -6.77 0.47
C VAL A 96 18.03 -5.29 0.24
N TYR A 97 18.48 -4.77 -0.90
CA TYR A 97 18.14 -3.44 -1.40
C TYR A 97 17.32 -3.56 -2.68
N ILE A 98 16.25 -2.79 -2.76
CA ILE A 98 15.35 -2.75 -3.92
C ILE A 98 15.84 -1.66 -4.89
N ILE A 99 15.92 -2.02 -6.17
CA ILE A 99 16.34 -1.12 -7.26
C ILE A 99 15.34 -1.17 -8.43
N ASP A 100 15.52 -0.28 -9.40
CA ASP A 100 14.71 -0.18 -10.62
C ASP A 100 13.19 -0.01 -10.38
N VAL A 101 12.85 1.05 -9.65
CA VAL A 101 11.45 1.46 -9.40
C VAL A 101 10.89 2.38 -10.48
N SER A 102 11.47 2.34 -11.68
CA SER A 102 11.04 3.17 -12.82
C SER A 102 9.64 2.76 -13.32
N GLN A 103 9.36 1.46 -13.30
CA GLN A 103 8.10 0.86 -13.71
C GLN A 103 7.02 0.92 -12.63
N SER A 104 7.39 1.05 -11.37
CA SER A 104 6.47 0.94 -10.23
C SER A 104 5.25 1.83 -10.35
N VAL A 105 4.10 1.29 -9.99
CA VAL A 105 2.79 1.93 -10.12
C VAL A 105 2.20 2.21 -8.76
N GLU A 106 1.30 3.17 -8.70
CA GLU A 106 0.53 3.43 -7.50
C GLU A 106 -0.48 2.30 -7.26
N HIS A 107 -0.81 2.02 -6.00
CA HIS A 107 -1.78 0.98 -5.64
C HIS A 107 -3.19 1.22 -6.24
N ASP A 108 -3.50 2.47 -6.60
CA ASP A 108 -4.74 2.89 -7.27
C ASP A 108 -4.69 2.78 -8.81
N HIS A 109 -3.64 2.19 -9.37
CA HIS A 109 -3.55 1.92 -10.81
C HIS A 109 -4.41 0.71 -11.24
N PRO A 110 -5.15 0.75 -12.36
CA PRO A 110 -6.08 -0.32 -12.79
C PRO A 110 -5.49 -1.74 -12.77
N HIS A 111 -4.21 -1.85 -13.10
CA HIS A 111 -3.46 -3.11 -13.14
C HIS A 111 -2.58 -3.36 -11.90
N ALA A 112 -2.69 -2.56 -10.84
CA ALA A 112 -1.81 -2.65 -9.67
C ALA A 112 -1.82 -4.04 -9.02
N LEU A 113 -3.00 -4.64 -8.80
CA LEU A 113 -3.11 -5.97 -8.19
C LEU A 113 -2.62 -7.08 -9.14
N GLU A 114 -2.73 -6.90 -10.45
CA GLU A 114 -2.16 -7.83 -11.43
C GLU A 114 -0.64 -7.84 -11.35
N PHE A 115 -0.04 -6.66 -11.29
CA PHE A 115 1.40 -6.51 -11.10
C PHE A 115 1.87 -7.06 -9.76
N LEU A 116 1.13 -6.80 -8.68
CA LEU A 116 1.46 -7.32 -7.35
C LEU A 116 1.43 -8.85 -7.31
N ARG A 117 0.46 -9.50 -7.98
CA ARG A 117 0.43 -10.97 -8.09
C ARG A 117 1.67 -11.52 -8.79
N LYS A 118 2.13 -10.87 -9.87
CA LYS A 118 3.37 -11.24 -10.58
C LYS A 118 4.60 -11.07 -9.68
N ASP A 119 4.69 -9.97 -8.94
CA ASP A 119 5.76 -9.73 -7.97
C ASP A 119 5.77 -10.84 -6.89
N CYS A 120 4.62 -11.21 -6.33
CA CYS A 120 4.49 -12.29 -5.34
C CYS A 120 4.93 -13.64 -5.91
N ALA A 121 4.54 -13.96 -7.15
CA ALA A 121 4.94 -15.17 -7.85
C ALA A 121 6.45 -15.25 -8.01
N ASN A 122 7.08 -14.20 -8.56
CA ASN A 122 8.52 -14.15 -8.79
C ASN A 122 9.33 -14.31 -7.49
N VAL A 123 8.89 -13.64 -6.43
CA VAL A 123 9.53 -13.74 -5.11
C VAL A 123 9.41 -15.16 -4.56
N ASN A 124 8.22 -15.76 -4.55
CA ASN A 124 8.03 -17.13 -4.10
C ASN A 124 8.86 -18.12 -4.92
N ASP A 125 8.87 -18.00 -6.24
CA ASP A 125 9.63 -18.87 -7.15
C ASP A 125 11.14 -18.82 -6.87
N PHE A 126 11.68 -17.64 -6.58
CA PHE A 126 13.10 -17.48 -6.25
C PHE A 126 13.46 -18.19 -4.94
N PHE A 127 12.70 -17.96 -3.88
CA PHE A 127 13.00 -18.52 -2.56
C PHE A 127 12.66 -20.01 -2.46
N LEU A 128 11.67 -20.50 -3.21
CA LEU A 128 11.37 -21.92 -3.35
C LEU A 128 12.56 -22.70 -3.93
N LYS A 129 13.24 -22.14 -4.94
CA LYS A 129 14.48 -22.71 -5.52
C LYS A 129 15.65 -22.77 -4.52
N HIS A 130 15.61 -21.93 -3.49
CA HIS A 130 16.59 -21.90 -2.40
C HIS A 130 16.15 -22.71 -1.17
N ALA A 131 15.24 -23.68 -1.35
CA ALA A 131 14.75 -24.59 -0.32
C ALA A 131 14.05 -23.90 0.87
N VAL A 132 13.51 -22.69 0.66
CA VAL A 132 12.66 -22.02 1.66
C VAL A 132 11.23 -22.57 1.57
N ALA A 133 10.64 -22.84 2.73
CA ALA A 133 9.21 -23.12 2.84
C ALA A 133 8.43 -21.81 2.68
N VAL A 134 8.16 -21.42 1.44
CA VAL A 134 7.42 -20.20 1.10
C VAL A 134 5.91 -20.37 1.32
N MET A 135 5.23 -19.26 1.61
CA MET A 135 3.78 -19.16 1.58
C MET A 135 3.25 -19.36 0.15
N THR A 136 1.95 -19.66 0.00
CA THR A 136 1.32 -19.65 -1.32
C THR A 136 1.26 -18.23 -1.89
N MET A 137 1.03 -18.10 -3.20
CA MET A 137 0.85 -16.78 -3.81
C MET A 137 -0.29 -15.98 -3.17
N ARG A 138 -1.39 -16.66 -2.85
CA ARG A 138 -2.58 -16.05 -2.25
C ARG A 138 -2.28 -15.54 -0.85
N GLU A 139 -1.64 -16.36 -0.01
CA GLU A 139 -1.26 -15.98 1.35
C GLU A 139 -0.31 -14.77 1.37
N LEU A 140 0.70 -14.77 0.48
CA LEU A 140 1.62 -13.63 0.37
C LEU A 140 0.88 -12.37 -0.12
N PHE A 141 -0.02 -12.51 -1.09
CA PHE A 141 -0.82 -11.39 -1.59
C PHE A 141 -1.74 -10.81 -0.51
N GLU A 142 -2.43 -11.66 0.25
CA GLU A 142 -3.27 -11.27 1.39
C GLU A 142 -2.41 -10.59 2.46
N PHE A 143 -1.25 -11.16 2.82
CA PHE A 143 -0.30 -10.55 3.76
C PHE A 143 0.14 -9.14 3.32
N VAL A 144 0.37 -8.90 2.03
CA VAL A 144 0.80 -7.58 1.55
C VAL A 144 -0.36 -6.57 1.57
N THR A 145 -1.56 -7.00 1.16
CA THR A 145 -2.71 -6.12 0.94
C THR A 145 -3.55 -5.84 2.18
N ASP A 146 -3.61 -6.78 3.13
CA ASP A 146 -4.49 -6.71 4.28
C ASP A 146 -4.18 -5.48 5.17
N PRO A 147 -5.13 -4.53 5.32
CA PRO A 147 -4.96 -3.34 6.14
C PRO A 147 -5.07 -3.61 7.65
N SER A 148 -5.55 -4.79 8.07
CA SER A 148 -5.75 -5.16 9.48
C SER A 148 -4.47 -5.61 10.18
N ILE A 149 -3.42 -5.93 9.42
CA ILE A 149 -2.10 -6.28 9.98
C ILE A 149 -1.37 -4.99 10.38
N THR A 150 -1.20 -4.76 11.68
CA THR A 150 -0.50 -3.62 12.26
C THR A 150 0.91 -4.01 12.72
N ALA A 151 1.73 -3.02 13.08
CA ALA A 151 3.08 -3.28 13.60
C ALA A 151 3.09 -4.13 14.89
N GLU A 152 1.97 -4.16 15.64
CA GLU A 152 1.86 -4.92 16.89
C GLU A 152 1.55 -6.40 16.66
N ASN A 153 0.84 -6.74 15.58
CA ASN A 153 0.37 -8.11 15.30
C ASN A 153 1.12 -8.80 14.15
N ILE A 154 2.00 -8.09 13.45
CA ILE A 154 2.74 -8.61 12.29
C ILE A 154 3.61 -9.82 12.63
N ASP A 155 4.30 -9.79 13.76
CA ASP A 155 5.18 -10.89 14.18
C ASP A 155 4.38 -12.17 14.47
N ALA A 156 3.24 -12.03 15.14
CA ALA A 156 2.33 -13.15 15.42
C ALA A 156 1.73 -13.71 14.13
N TYR A 157 1.36 -12.84 13.17
CA TYR A 157 0.88 -13.25 11.86
C TYR A 157 1.94 -14.04 11.10
N LEU A 158 3.16 -13.50 11.01
CA LEU A 158 4.27 -14.13 10.30
C LEU A 158 4.66 -15.48 10.92
N ALA A 159 4.65 -15.59 12.25
CA ALA A 159 4.92 -16.85 12.94
C ALA A 159 3.94 -17.95 12.52
N LYS A 160 2.63 -17.66 12.55
CA LYS A 160 1.60 -18.61 12.11
C LYS A 160 1.68 -18.92 10.61
N ALA A 161 1.83 -17.90 9.78
CA ALA A 161 1.91 -18.09 8.33
C ALA A 161 3.11 -18.98 7.97
N MET A 162 4.23 -18.82 8.67
CA MET A 162 5.42 -19.66 8.47
C MET A 162 5.28 -21.06 9.05
N GLU A 163 4.59 -21.23 10.16
CA GLU A 163 4.23 -22.54 10.70
C GLU A 163 3.39 -23.33 9.68
N ILE A 164 2.33 -22.72 9.16
CA ILE A 164 1.47 -23.33 8.13
C ILE A 164 2.27 -23.69 6.88
N ALA A 165 3.11 -22.77 6.38
CA ALA A 165 3.95 -23.01 5.21
C ALA A 165 4.97 -24.15 5.43
N SER A 166 5.44 -24.34 6.67
CA SER A 166 6.39 -25.41 7.02
C SER A 166 5.73 -26.80 7.14
N GLN A 167 4.47 -26.84 7.57
CA GLN A 167 3.71 -28.09 7.72
C GLN A 167 3.30 -28.68 6.36
N ARG A 168 3.13 -27.83 5.33
CA ARG A 168 2.81 -28.29 3.97
C ARG A 168 3.98 -29.04 3.36
N THR A 169 3.77 -30.32 3.05
CA THR A 169 4.74 -31.10 2.25
C THR A 169 4.94 -30.47 0.87
N LYS A 170 6.09 -30.70 0.23
CA LYS A 170 6.33 -30.20 -1.15
C LYS A 170 5.35 -30.81 -2.17
N GLU A 171 4.74 -31.94 -1.85
CA GLU A 171 3.89 -32.73 -2.73
C GLU A 171 2.41 -32.32 -2.65
N GLU A 172 1.88 -32.08 -1.44
CA GLU A 172 0.54 -31.49 -1.25
C GLU A 172 0.45 -30.09 -1.89
N ARG A 173 1.57 -29.37 -1.89
CA ARG A 173 1.73 -28.05 -2.50
C ARG A 173 1.65 -28.04 -4.03
N SER A 174 1.71 -29.20 -4.70
CA SER A 174 2.02 -29.23 -6.13
C SER A 174 0.79 -29.17 -7.04
N ASN A 175 -0.30 -29.85 -6.70
CA ASN A 175 -1.37 -30.09 -7.69
C ASN A 175 -2.60 -29.20 -7.44
N GLN A 176 -3.11 -29.17 -6.20
CA GLN A 176 -4.28 -28.35 -5.87
C GLN A 176 -3.90 -26.86 -5.82
N ASP A 177 -2.83 -26.52 -5.11
CA ASP A 177 -2.34 -25.13 -5.04
C ASP A 177 -2.00 -24.57 -6.42
N HIS A 178 -1.46 -25.38 -7.34
CA HIS A 178 -1.17 -24.90 -8.70
C HIS A 178 -2.46 -24.54 -9.46
N VAL A 179 -3.55 -25.31 -9.29
CA VAL A 179 -4.84 -24.98 -9.88
C VAL A 179 -5.38 -23.69 -9.26
N ASP A 180 -5.36 -23.60 -7.93
CA ASP A 180 -5.87 -22.43 -7.21
C ASP A 180 -5.05 -21.16 -7.51
N GLU A 181 -3.73 -21.28 -7.68
CA GLU A 181 -2.87 -20.19 -8.12
C GLU A 181 -3.14 -19.77 -9.57
N GLU A 182 -3.36 -20.70 -10.50
CA GLU A 182 -3.72 -20.36 -11.88
C GLU A 182 -5.09 -19.67 -11.95
N VAL A 183 -6.06 -20.14 -11.17
CA VAL A 183 -7.37 -19.48 -11.03
C VAL A 183 -7.18 -18.08 -10.45
N PHE A 184 -6.40 -17.95 -9.38
CA PHE A 184 -6.12 -16.68 -8.72
C PHE A 184 -5.39 -15.69 -9.63
N LYS A 185 -4.47 -16.13 -10.49
CA LYS A 185 -3.79 -15.27 -11.48
C LYS A 185 -4.74 -14.68 -12.52
N ARG A 186 -5.73 -15.47 -12.95
CA ARG A 186 -6.68 -15.09 -14.03
C ARG A 186 -7.91 -14.36 -13.51
N ALA A 187 -8.26 -14.52 -12.23
CA ALA A 187 -9.40 -13.87 -11.63
C ALA A 187 -9.25 -12.34 -11.65
N TYR A 188 -10.35 -11.64 -11.87
CA TYR A 188 -10.40 -10.20 -11.71
C TYR A 188 -10.72 -9.88 -10.25
N ILE A 189 -9.84 -9.14 -9.57
CA ILE A 189 -10.00 -8.73 -8.18
C ILE A 189 -10.30 -7.22 -8.17
N PRO A 190 -11.54 -6.81 -7.86
CA PRO A 190 -11.89 -5.42 -7.65
C PRO A 190 -11.02 -4.78 -6.56
N ARG A 191 -10.55 -3.55 -6.81
CA ARG A 191 -9.69 -2.82 -5.86
C ARG A 191 -10.50 -2.01 -4.86
N THR A 192 -11.59 -1.44 -5.36
CA THR A 192 -12.54 -0.66 -4.56
C THR A 192 -13.92 -1.28 -4.71
N LEU A 193 -14.76 -1.12 -3.70
CA LEU A 193 -16.13 -1.64 -3.73
C LEU A 193 -16.96 -1.05 -4.90
N ASN A 194 -16.58 0.11 -5.43
CA ASN A 194 -17.23 0.72 -6.60
C ASN A 194 -17.02 -0.09 -7.90
N GLU A 195 -15.98 -0.92 -7.99
CA GLU A 195 -15.69 -1.74 -9.18
C GLU A 195 -16.48 -3.07 -9.15
N VAL A 196 -17.09 -3.42 -8.02
CA VAL A 196 -17.86 -4.65 -7.84
C VAL A 196 -19.24 -4.48 -8.48
N LYS A 197 -19.39 -4.98 -9.71
CA LYS A 197 -20.67 -4.87 -10.46
C LYS A 197 -21.77 -5.81 -9.94
N ASN A 198 -21.40 -7.00 -9.50
CA ASN A 198 -22.34 -8.09 -9.21
C ASN A 198 -22.40 -8.40 -7.70
N TYR A 199 -22.48 -7.37 -6.85
CA TYR A 199 -22.48 -7.55 -5.39
C TYR A 199 -23.65 -8.40 -4.88
N GLU A 200 -24.82 -8.37 -5.56
CA GLU A 200 -25.99 -9.19 -5.21
C GLU A 200 -25.68 -10.69 -5.32
N ARG A 201 -25.02 -11.10 -6.42
CA ARG A 201 -24.62 -12.50 -6.61
C ARG A 201 -23.61 -12.93 -5.56
N ASP A 202 -22.65 -12.06 -5.25
CA ASP A 202 -21.62 -12.34 -4.26
C ASP A 202 -22.24 -12.51 -2.86
N MET A 203 -23.23 -11.68 -2.50
CA MET A 203 -24.00 -11.80 -1.25
C MET A 203 -24.84 -13.10 -1.20
N ASP A 204 -25.51 -13.46 -2.30
CA ASP A 204 -26.30 -14.70 -2.37
C ASP A 204 -25.43 -15.95 -2.23
N ILE A 205 -24.24 -15.96 -2.85
CA ILE A 205 -23.28 -17.06 -2.72
C ILE A 205 -22.83 -17.17 -1.25
N MET A 206 -22.56 -16.04 -0.58
CA MET A 206 -22.19 -16.05 0.83
C MET A 206 -23.31 -16.54 1.75
N MET A 207 -24.55 -16.12 1.53
CA MET A 207 -25.68 -16.55 2.36
C MET A 207 -25.88 -18.07 2.25
N LYS A 208 -25.77 -18.62 1.04
CA LYS A 208 -25.82 -20.07 0.81
C LYS A 208 -24.68 -20.80 1.50
N LEU A 209 -23.45 -20.27 1.39
CA LEU A 209 -22.30 -20.86 2.08
C LEU A 209 -22.47 -20.84 3.60
N LYS A 210 -22.97 -19.74 4.20
CA LYS A 210 -23.27 -19.70 5.65
C LYS A 210 -24.34 -20.72 6.06
N GLU A 211 -25.31 -20.99 5.20
CA GLU A 211 -26.33 -22.03 5.44
C GLU A 211 -25.76 -23.45 5.29
N GLU A 212 -24.77 -23.65 4.42
CA GLU A 212 -24.13 -24.94 4.11
C GLU A 212 -22.89 -25.25 5.00
N ASP A 213 -22.19 -24.24 5.54
CA ASP A 213 -20.91 -24.31 6.29
C ASP A 213 -21.02 -24.92 7.71
N MET A 214 -22.17 -25.44 8.13
CA MET A 214 -22.19 -26.44 9.21
C MET A 214 -21.60 -27.81 8.75
N ALA A 215 -21.29 -27.98 7.46
CA ALA A 215 -20.70 -29.18 6.92
C ALA A 215 -19.60 -28.88 5.88
N MET A 216 -18.34 -29.00 6.31
CA MET A 216 -17.12 -29.16 5.51
C MET A 216 -16.34 -27.89 5.11
N ASN A 217 -15.21 -27.75 5.80
CA ASN A 217 -14.16 -26.72 5.71
C ASN A 217 -13.33 -26.74 4.40
N ALA A 218 -13.96 -26.95 3.24
CA ALA A 218 -13.22 -26.97 1.98
C ALA A 218 -14.15 -26.77 0.78
N GLN A 219 -14.36 -25.52 0.34
CA GLN A 219 -14.41 -25.18 -1.09
C GLN A 219 -14.52 -23.66 -1.34
N GLN A 220 -13.37 -23.07 -1.67
CA GLN A 220 -13.20 -21.95 -2.62
C GLN A 220 -13.95 -20.65 -2.30
N ASP A 221 -13.26 -19.74 -1.61
CA ASP A 221 -13.65 -18.32 -1.51
C ASP A 221 -13.75 -17.70 -2.92
N ASN A 222 -14.93 -17.73 -3.53
CA ASN A 222 -15.16 -17.12 -4.85
C ASN A 222 -15.01 -15.58 -4.84
N ILE A 223 -14.92 -14.98 -3.65
CA ILE A 223 -14.93 -13.53 -3.45
C ILE A 223 -13.55 -13.09 -2.94
N LEU A 224 -12.69 -12.74 -3.88
CA LEU A 224 -11.26 -12.50 -3.63
C LEU A 224 -10.93 -11.06 -3.16
N TYR A 225 -11.89 -10.14 -3.17
CA TYR A 225 -11.65 -8.72 -2.83
C TYR A 225 -11.86 -8.40 -1.34
N GLN A 226 -12.25 -9.38 -0.52
CA GLN A 226 -12.54 -9.17 0.91
C GLN A 226 -11.32 -8.60 1.65
N THR A 227 -10.17 -9.26 1.51
CA THR A 227 -8.91 -8.88 2.17
C THR A 227 -8.39 -7.53 1.68
N VAL A 228 -8.48 -7.29 0.36
CA VAL A 228 -8.08 -6.01 -0.26
C VAL A 228 -8.93 -4.84 0.26
N THR A 229 -10.22 -5.07 0.47
CA THR A 229 -11.16 -4.05 0.97
C THR A 229 -11.21 -3.98 2.50
N GLY A 230 -10.51 -4.86 3.20
CA GLY A 230 -10.51 -4.94 4.67
C GLY A 230 -11.83 -5.41 5.26
N LEU A 231 -12.66 -6.10 4.49
CA LEU A 231 -13.91 -6.69 4.96
C LEU A 231 -13.66 -8.06 5.59
N LYS A 232 -14.46 -8.40 6.61
CA LYS A 232 -14.52 -9.77 7.14
C LYS A 232 -14.94 -10.75 6.05
N LYS A 233 -14.59 -12.02 6.24
CA LYS A 233 -15.07 -13.13 5.40
C LYS A 233 -16.58 -13.19 5.27
N ASP A 234 -17.30 -12.67 6.27
CA ASP A 234 -18.76 -12.63 6.31
C ASP A 234 -19.42 -11.43 5.62
N LEU A 235 -18.64 -10.50 5.05
CA LEU A 235 -19.06 -9.18 4.54
C LEU A 235 -19.82 -8.30 5.54
N SER A 236 -19.93 -8.73 6.80
CA SER A 236 -20.69 -8.07 7.86
C SER A 236 -20.05 -6.74 8.32
N GLY A 237 -18.76 -6.53 8.08
CA GLY A 237 -18.08 -5.29 8.46
C GLY A 237 -16.57 -5.33 8.28
N VAL A 238 -15.90 -4.32 8.85
CA VAL A 238 -14.44 -4.14 8.77
C VAL A 238 -13.72 -5.16 9.66
N GLN A 239 -12.72 -5.81 9.11
CA GLN A 239 -11.83 -6.70 9.84
C GLN A 239 -10.79 -5.88 10.62
N LYS A 240 -10.78 -6.03 11.95
CA LYS A 240 -9.82 -5.34 12.84
C LYS A 240 -8.59 -6.18 13.16
N VAL A 241 -8.74 -7.51 13.14
CA VAL A 241 -7.70 -8.48 13.43
C VAL A 241 -7.63 -9.42 12.23
N PRO A 242 -6.44 -9.76 11.72
CA PRO A 242 -6.30 -10.66 10.58
C PRO A 242 -6.97 -12.01 10.84
N ALA A 243 -7.60 -12.60 9.82
CA ALA A 243 -8.34 -13.87 9.95
C ALA A 243 -7.49 -15.01 10.52
N LEU A 244 -6.19 -15.05 10.21
CA LEU A 244 -5.26 -16.05 10.75
C LEU A 244 -5.02 -15.92 12.27
N LEU A 245 -5.32 -14.76 12.86
CA LEU A 245 -5.17 -14.50 14.29
C LEU A 245 -6.49 -14.65 15.07
N GLU A 246 -7.64 -14.57 14.40
CA GLU A 246 -8.98 -14.67 15.03
C GLU A 246 -9.19 -16.00 15.77
N SER A 247 -8.63 -17.11 15.28
CA SER A 247 -8.71 -18.44 15.94
C SER A 247 -8.12 -18.48 17.36
N GLN A 248 -7.25 -17.53 17.73
CA GLN A 248 -6.73 -17.42 19.11
C GLN A 248 -7.55 -16.50 20.01
N VAL A 249 -8.40 -15.65 19.44
CA VAL A 249 -9.26 -14.75 20.20
C VAL A 249 -10.48 -15.51 20.72
N GLU A 250 -11.03 -16.44 19.93
CA GLU A 250 -12.17 -17.27 20.34
C GLU A 250 -11.84 -18.18 21.54
N GLU A 251 -10.59 -18.68 21.65
CA GLU A 251 -10.17 -19.45 22.83
C GLU A 251 -10.01 -18.61 24.11
N LYS A 252 -9.84 -17.28 23.99
CA LYS A 252 -9.69 -16.37 25.14
C LYS A 252 -10.99 -15.71 25.59
N THR A 253 -12.06 -15.76 24.81
CA THR A 253 -13.34 -15.11 25.14
C THR A 253 -14.34 -16.03 25.86
N HIS A 254 -13.95 -17.25 26.24
CA HIS A 254 -14.86 -18.18 26.92
C HIS A 254 -14.93 -18.02 28.46
N SER A 255 -14.47 -16.90 29.04
CA SER A 255 -14.49 -16.72 30.51
C SER A 255 -15.04 -15.41 31.07
N ASP A 256 -15.86 -14.63 30.35
CA ASP A 256 -16.70 -13.63 31.05
C ASP A 256 -17.99 -13.36 30.29
N SER A 257 -19.08 -13.85 30.85
CA SER A 257 -20.46 -13.62 30.43
C SER A 257 -21.15 -12.61 31.36
N GLU A 258 -22.21 -11.99 30.82
CA GLU A 258 -23.31 -11.27 31.48
C GLU A 258 -23.06 -9.78 31.78
N ASP A 259 -23.94 -8.81 31.55
CA ASP A 259 -25.30 -8.73 30.98
C ASP A 259 -25.66 -7.21 30.87
N ALA A 260 -26.76 -6.92 30.17
CA ALA A 260 -27.71 -5.82 30.37
C ALA A 260 -27.61 -4.55 29.48
N GLY A 261 -28.69 -4.33 28.73
CA GLY A 261 -29.27 -2.99 28.57
C GLY A 261 -29.85 -2.64 27.21
N ASP A 262 -30.98 -3.27 26.85
CA ASP A 262 -31.91 -2.84 25.81
C ASP A 262 -32.50 -1.44 26.08
N SER A 263 -32.62 -0.61 25.04
CA SER A 263 -33.72 0.37 24.93
C SER A 263 -33.88 0.89 23.50
N GLU A 264 -34.95 0.48 22.84
CA GLU A 264 -35.52 1.12 21.65
C GLU A 264 -36.01 2.56 21.95
N ARG A 265 -36.01 3.44 20.91
CA ARG A 265 -37.13 4.34 20.55
C ARG A 265 -36.84 5.23 19.31
N SER A 266 -37.58 4.91 18.24
CA SER A 266 -38.29 5.74 17.25
C SER A 266 -37.82 7.17 16.86
N ASP A 267 -37.54 7.31 15.56
CA ASP A 267 -37.94 8.33 14.57
C ASP A 267 -38.38 9.74 15.01
N THR A 268 -37.73 10.76 14.43
CA THR A 268 -38.41 11.93 13.88
C THR A 268 -37.55 12.57 12.77
N ASP A 269 -38.10 12.63 11.56
CA ASP A 269 -37.60 13.35 10.39
C ASP A 269 -37.44 14.86 10.63
N SER A 270 -36.41 15.47 10.04
CA SER A 270 -36.45 16.85 9.54
C SER A 270 -35.30 17.07 8.55
N GLU A 271 -35.67 17.22 7.27
CA GLU A 271 -34.77 17.73 6.23
C GLU A 271 -34.35 19.17 6.54
N GLU A 272 -33.08 19.53 6.33
CA GLU A 272 -32.74 20.79 5.67
C GLU A 272 -31.31 20.82 5.12
N GLN A 273 -31.19 21.52 4.01
CA GLN A 273 -30.09 21.62 3.06
C GLN A 273 -28.79 22.22 3.63
N GLY A 274 -27.67 21.71 3.13
CA GLY A 274 -26.64 22.54 2.47
C GLY A 274 -25.64 23.30 3.35
N ASP A 275 -24.38 22.89 3.25
CA ASP A 275 -23.27 23.71 2.70
C ASP A 275 -21.94 23.50 3.44
N HIS A 276 -20.90 23.38 2.62
CA HIS A 276 -19.52 23.09 2.97
C HIS A 276 -18.91 24.14 3.92
N THR A 277 -18.61 23.74 5.15
CA THR A 277 -17.81 24.56 6.07
C THR A 277 -16.35 24.15 6.06
N HIS A 278 -15.59 24.91 5.28
CA HIS A 278 -14.14 24.96 5.24
C HIS A 278 -13.57 25.31 6.62
N CYS A 279 -12.81 24.39 7.24
CA CYS A 279 -12.16 24.59 8.54
C CYS A 279 -11.12 25.74 8.44
N LYS A 280 -11.46 26.91 8.97
CA LYS A 280 -10.52 28.02 9.20
C LYS A 280 -10.10 28.02 10.65
N LYS A 281 -8.80 27.78 10.87
CA LYS A 281 -8.07 28.00 12.12
C LYS A 281 -8.54 29.29 12.80
N HIS A 282 -9.13 29.15 13.99
CA HIS A 282 -9.33 30.24 14.93
C HIS A 282 -7.95 30.69 15.44
N THR A 283 -7.45 31.82 14.94
CA THR A 283 -6.51 32.65 15.68
C THR A 283 -7.35 33.61 16.52
N THR A 284 -7.35 33.39 17.83
CA THR A 284 -7.89 34.30 18.83
C THR A 284 -7.11 35.62 18.79
N ASP A 285 -7.78 36.68 18.36
CA ASP A 285 -7.37 38.06 18.58
C ASP A 285 -8.64 38.83 19.02
N PRO A 286 -8.52 39.80 19.95
CA PRO A 286 -9.65 40.38 20.67
C PRO A 286 -10.56 41.19 19.75
N ASP A 287 -11.81 41.39 20.18
CA ASP A 287 -12.89 42.13 19.49
C ASP A 287 -12.47 43.52 18.98
N ILE A 288 -11.90 43.56 17.79
CA ILE A 288 -11.71 44.78 17.00
C ILE A 288 -12.97 44.94 16.15
N ASP A 289 -13.71 46.04 16.35
CA ASP A 289 -14.91 46.37 15.57
C ASP A 289 -14.62 46.18 14.07
N LYS A 290 -15.51 45.47 13.36
CA LYS A 290 -15.43 45.16 11.92
C LYS A 290 -15.10 46.41 11.09
N LYS A 291 -15.52 47.60 11.54
CA LYS A 291 -15.17 48.90 10.93
C LYS A 291 -13.69 49.25 11.08
N GLU A 292 -13.12 49.05 12.26
CA GLU A 292 -11.70 49.32 12.55
C GLU A 292 -10.77 48.37 11.79
N ARG A 293 -11.11 47.06 11.75
CA ARG A 293 -10.38 46.09 10.91
C ARG A 293 -10.41 46.47 9.44
N LYS A 294 -11.55 46.92 8.93
CA LYS A 294 -11.68 47.41 7.53
C LYS A 294 -10.83 48.66 7.29
N LYS A 295 -10.70 49.54 8.28
CA LYS A 295 -9.84 50.73 8.23
C LYS A 295 -8.36 50.34 8.20
N MET A 296 -7.93 49.46 9.11
CA MET A 296 -6.55 48.96 9.16
C MET A 296 -6.13 48.24 7.87
N VAL A 297 -6.98 47.38 7.31
CA VAL A 297 -6.67 46.71 6.03
C VAL A 297 -6.55 47.72 4.89
N LYS A 298 -7.42 48.74 4.83
CA LYS A 298 -7.35 49.78 3.80
C LYS A 298 -6.07 50.63 3.93
N GLU A 299 -5.64 50.94 5.14
CA GLU A 299 -4.42 51.69 5.42
C GLU A 299 -3.18 50.86 5.08
N ALA A 300 -3.12 49.60 5.51
CA ALA A 300 -2.06 48.67 5.13
C ALA A 300 -1.97 48.48 3.60
N GLN A 301 -3.12 48.39 2.90
CA GLN A 301 -3.12 48.33 1.44
C GLN A 301 -2.69 49.66 0.79
N ARG A 302 -2.99 50.80 1.40
CA ARG A 302 -2.54 52.13 0.93
C ARG A 302 -1.03 52.25 1.03
N GLU A 303 -0.43 51.85 2.14
CA GLU A 303 1.04 51.80 2.32
C GLU A 303 1.69 50.81 1.34
N LYS A 304 1.14 49.59 1.21
CA LYS A 304 1.62 48.62 0.20
C LYS A 304 1.54 49.15 -1.24
N ARG A 305 0.55 50.01 -1.54
CA ARG A 305 0.41 50.64 -2.87
C ARG A 305 1.40 51.78 -3.11
N LYS A 306 1.92 52.44 -2.07
CA LYS A 306 3.00 53.43 -2.20
C LYS A 306 4.29 52.76 -2.67
N ASN A 307 4.59 51.59 -2.13
CA ASN A 307 5.82 50.84 -2.44
C ASN A 307 5.63 49.80 -3.57
N LYS A 308 4.55 49.90 -4.35
CA LYS A 308 4.26 48.91 -5.40
C LYS A 308 5.21 49.07 -6.58
N ILE A 309 5.56 47.96 -7.20
CA ILE A 309 6.32 47.96 -8.47
C ILE A 309 5.50 48.72 -9.53
N PRO A 310 6.09 49.72 -10.22
CA PRO A 310 5.40 50.44 -11.28
C PRO A 310 4.89 49.50 -12.38
N LYS A 311 3.68 49.75 -12.87
CA LYS A 311 2.99 48.89 -13.85
C LYS A 311 3.81 48.70 -15.13
N HIS A 312 4.55 49.73 -15.57
CA HIS A 312 5.38 49.65 -16.76
C HIS A 312 6.58 48.70 -16.58
N VAL A 313 7.20 48.64 -15.38
CA VAL A 313 8.27 47.69 -15.06
C VAL A 313 7.74 46.26 -15.03
N LYS A 314 6.57 46.03 -14.42
CA LYS A 314 5.90 44.72 -14.41
C LYS A 314 5.59 44.25 -15.84
N LYS A 315 5.02 45.11 -16.68
CA LYS A 315 4.71 44.81 -18.09
C LYS A 315 5.97 44.56 -18.92
N ARG A 316 7.05 45.34 -18.71
CA ARG A 316 8.32 45.15 -19.41
C ARG A 316 8.97 43.82 -19.05
N LYS A 317 8.99 43.46 -17.76
CA LYS A 317 9.49 42.16 -17.28
C LYS A 317 8.69 41.01 -17.88
N GLU A 318 7.37 41.12 -17.91
CA GLU A 318 6.49 40.11 -18.49
C GLU A 318 6.75 39.93 -20.00
N LYS A 319 6.81 41.03 -20.76
CA LYS A 319 7.16 41.00 -22.19
C LYS A 319 8.53 40.36 -22.43
N ALA A 320 9.56 40.79 -21.70
CA ALA A 320 10.91 40.22 -21.82
C ALA A 320 10.97 38.72 -21.47
N SER A 321 10.18 38.28 -20.48
CA SER A 321 10.09 36.86 -20.12
C SER A 321 9.39 36.01 -21.19
N LYS A 322 8.39 36.56 -21.88
CA LYS A 322 7.71 35.90 -23.01
C LYS A 322 8.63 35.77 -24.22
N THR A 323 9.41 36.81 -24.54
CA THR A 323 10.41 36.76 -25.63
C THR A 323 11.53 35.75 -25.36
N LYS A 324 11.92 35.55 -24.09
CA LYS A 324 12.94 34.55 -23.70
C LYS A 324 12.41 33.10 -23.69
N LYS A 325 11.11 32.87 -23.57
CA LYS A 325 10.48 31.53 -23.60
C LYS A 325 10.19 31.01 -25.02
N GLY A 326 10.32 31.87 -26.03
CA GLY A 326 10.09 31.53 -27.45
C GLY A 326 11.36 31.36 -28.28
N LYS A 327 12.53 31.24 -27.64
CA LYS A 327 13.80 30.80 -28.24
C LYS A 327 14.25 29.55 -27.53
#